data_AF-A0A944MEE1-F1
#
_entry.id   AF-A0A944MEE1-F1
#
_cell.length_a   1.000
_cell.length_b   1.000
_cell.length_c   1.000
_cell.angle_alpha   90.00
_cell.angle_beta   90.00
_cell.angle_gamma   90.00
#
_symmetry.space_group_name_H-M   'P 1'
#
loop_
_entity.id
_entity.type
_entity.pdbx_description
1 polymer ?
#
loop_
_entity_poly.entity_id
_entity_poly.type
_entity_poly.pdbx_seq_one_letter_code
_entity_poly.pdbx_strand_id
1 'polypeptide(L)'
;MNTSKGATMIHTFRLILSFLVIISITVPAYALNSWLQSAANSSRGGKTESADSAFKGWTEPLASANPPDGFKELRGIITMAIQPGGLFGITSDVIALFEDGSYSSDLKTLFAKGKSASMSKKPGRWGRWKISGDELLLKKKKSKDFSETRGNWVARPASSDLKLNGCYGKLTTASESPFGGNYTVGRASSWCFKPNGRFAHSRTGFAVASGEVSGGTSTRSKRGGRYRIDGYTARFLYDDGTELVTAFCFLNEKRSHIAINGKRYMGSD
;
A
#
# COMPACT_ATOMS: atom_id res chain seq x y z
N MET A 1 2.13 52.95 42.21
CA MET A 1 3.27 52.06 41.92
C MET A 1 2.74 50.63 41.92
N ASN A 2 2.60 50.05 40.73
CA ASN A 2 1.99 48.74 40.50
C ASN A 2 3.10 47.72 40.15
N THR A 3 3.18 46.62 40.89
CA THR A 3 3.90 45.41 40.47
C THR A 3 3.01 44.20 40.72
N SER A 4 2.39 43.73 39.64
CA SER A 4 1.57 42.53 39.58
C SER A 4 2.45 41.29 39.36
N LYS A 5 2.20 40.24 40.15
CA LYS A 5 2.91 38.97 40.19
C LYS A 5 2.54 38.08 39.00
N GLY A 6 3.54 37.38 38.48
CA GLY A 6 3.43 36.46 37.35
C GLY A 6 2.62 35.19 37.65
N ALA A 7 1.94 34.71 36.60
CA ALA A 7 1.29 33.41 36.57
C ALA A 7 2.03 32.50 35.59
N THR A 8 2.67 31.46 36.12
CA THR A 8 3.30 30.37 35.37
C THR A 8 2.21 29.41 34.93
N MET A 9 1.96 29.32 33.62
CA MET A 9 0.95 28.43 33.03
C MET A 9 1.57 27.04 32.83
N ILE A 10 1.26 26.11 33.74
CA ILE A 10 1.62 24.69 33.64
C ILE A 10 0.62 24.01 32.69
N HIS A 11 1.07 23.61 31.50
CA HIS A 11 0.26 22.80 30.58
C HIS A 11 0.23 21.34 31.05
N THR A 12 -0.92 20.94 31.57
CA THR A 12 -1.22 19.57 32.00
C THR A 12 -1.36 18.64 30.78
N PHE A 13 -0.35 17.80 30.55
CA PHE A 13 -0.39 16.68 29.61
C PHE A 13 -1.41 15.64 30.10
N ARG A 14 -2.57 15.53 29.46
CA ARG A 14 -3.53 14.44 29.73
C ARG A 14 -3.16 13.21 28.90
N LEU A 15 -2.52 12.25 29.57
CA LEU A 15 -2.28 10.90 29.05
C LEU A 15 -3.59 10.10 29.15
N ILE A 16 -4.33 9.99 28.05
CA ILE A 16 -5.47 9.06 27.96
C ILE A 16 -4.91 7.70 27.56
N LEU A 17 -4.63 6.87 28.56
CA LEU A 17 -4.28 5.46 28.39
C LEU A 17 -5.60 4.65 28.30
N SER A 18 -6.20 4.62 27.12
CA SER A 18 -7.34 3.71 26.87
C SER A 18 -6.80 2.33 26.53
N PHE A 19 -7.09 1.36 27.40
CA PHE A 19 -6.87 -0.06 27.15
C PHE A 19 -7.67 -0.50 25.92
N LEU A 20 -6.99 -0.65 24.79
CA LEU A 20 -7.52 -1.31 23.60
C LEU A 20 -7.20 -2.80 23.72
N VAL A 21 -8.21 -3.63 23.99
CA VAL A 21 -8.08 -5.08 23.85
C VAL A 21 -8.05 -5.38 22.35
N ILE A 22 -6.83 -5.46 21.79
CA ILE A 22 -6.60 -5.93 20.43
C ILE A 22 -6.83 -7.45 20.46
N ILE A 23 -7.94 -7.92 19.90
CA ILE A 23 -8.02 -9.33 19.48
C ILE A 23 -7.14 -9.44 18.23
N SER A 24 -5.83 -9.61 18.47
CA SER A 24 -4.89 -10.01 17.44
C SER A 24 -5.25 -11.44 17.08
N ILE A 25 -5.86 -11.64 15.91
CA ILE A 25 -5.73 -12.93 15.25
C ILE A 25 -4.27 -12.98 14.82
N THR A 26 -3.42 -13.51 15.69
CA THR A 26 -2.02 -13.80 15.41
C THR A 26 -2.01 -14.85 14.32
N VAL A 27 -2.05 -14.42 13.05
CA VAL A 27 -1.36 -15.20 12.04
C VAL A 27 0.09 -15.15 12.49
N PRO A 28 0.67 -16.28 12.89
CA PRO A 28 1.98 -16.25 13.49
C PRO A 28 2.97 -15.64 12.49
N ALA A 29 3.82 -14.72 12.96
CA ALA A 29 4.82 -14.08 12.10
C ALA A 29 5.66 -15.12 11.31
N TYR A 30 5.83 -16.33 11.87
CA TYR A 30 6.48 -17.46 11.19
C TYR A 30 5.78 -17.93 9.91
N ALA A 31 4.45 -17.85 9.80
CA ALA A 31 3.71 -18.28 8.62
C ALA A 31 3.86 -17.27 7.46
N LEU A 32 3.93 -15.97 7.77
CA LEU A 32 4.24 -14.96 6.77
C LEU A 32 5.70 -15.06 6.32
N ASN A 33 6.63 -15.31 7.26
CA ASN A 33 8.05 -15.44 6.96
C ASN A 33 8.36 -16.71 6.16
N SER A 34 7.79 -17.87 6.53
CA SER A 34 7.95 -19.12 5.77
C SER A 34 7.32 -19.02 4.38
N TRP A 35 6.21 -18.29 4.23
CA TRP A 35 5.60 -18.03 2.93
C TRP A 35 6.44 -17.07 2.07
N LEU A 36 6.95 -15.98 2.64
CA LEU A 36 7.89 -15.09 1.95
C LEU A 36 9.17 -15.83 1.53
N GLN A 37 9.69 -16.70 2.40
CA GLN A 37 10.81 -17.58 2.10
C GLN A 37 10.46 -18.62 1.02
N SER A 38 9.26 -19.19 1.01
CA SER A 38 8.80 -20.08 -0.06
C SER A 38 8.64 -19.36 -1.40
N ALA A 39 8.09 -18.14 -1.38
CA ALA A 39 8.01 -17.28 -2.55
C ALA A 39 9.42 -16.91 -3.09
N ALA A 40 10.36 -16.62 -2.19
CA ALA A 40 11.76 -16.35 -2.49
C ALA A 40 12.53 -17.59 -2.98
N ASN A 41 12.34 -18.76 -2.37
CA ASN A 41 12.99 -20.01 -2.75
C ASN A 41 12.45 -20.57 -4.08
N SER A 42 11.15 -20.41 -4.34
CA SER A 42 10.56 -20.67 -5.66
C SER A 42 11.11 -19.73 -6.74
N SER A 43 11.71 -18.58 -6.39
CA SER A 43 12.45 -17.74 -7.35
C SER A 43 13.88 -18.22 -7.63
N ARG A 44 14.42 -19.12 -6.78
CA ARG A 44 15.76 -19.70 -6.89
C ARG A 44 15.78 -21.13 -7.47
N GLY A 45 14.71 -21.91 -7.32
CA GLY A 45 14.73 -23.37 -7.55
C GLY A 45 14.22 -23.90 -8.89
N GLY A 46 13.84 -23.06 -9.86
CA GLY A 46 13.47 -23.54 -11.18
C GLY A 46 14.71 -23.67 -12.07
N LYS A 47 15.07 -24.90 -12.48
CA LYS A 47 16.00 -25.13 -13.60
C LYS A 47 15.58 -24.20 -14.74
N THR A 48 16.36 -23.15 -14.93
CA THR A 48 16.11 -22.10 -15.90
C THR A 48 16.77 -22.57 -17.18
N GLU A 49 16.17 -23.55 -17.84
CA GLU A 49 16.42 -23.74 -19.26
C GLU A 49 15.84 -22.51 -19.98
N SER A 50 16.74 -21.56 -20.25
CA SER A 50 16.68 -20.64 -21.39
C SER A 50 15.40 -19.81 -21.58
N ALA A 51 14.82 -19.26 -20.51
CA ALA A 51 13.92 -18.10 -20.65
C ALA A 51 14.68 -16.80 -20.97
N ASP A 52 16.00 -16.77 -20.76
CA ASP A 52 16.86 -15.63 -21.12
C ASP A 52 17.18 -15.55 -22.62
N SER A 53 16.99 -16.64 -23.40
CA SER A 53 17.32 -16.63 -24.84
C SER A 53 16.17 -16.18 -25.76
N ALA A 54 14.95 -16.00 -25.23
CA ALA A 54 13.78 -15.69 -26.05
C ALA A 54 13.43 -14.19 -26.13
N PHE A 55 14.13 -13.32 -25.41
CA PHE A 55 13.84 -11.88 -25.38
C PHE A 55 14.97 -11.03 -25.98
N LYS A 56 15.33 -11.31 -27.24
CA LYS A 56 16.01 -10.35 -28.12
C LYS A 56 15.02 -9.26 -28.50
N GLY A 57 15.13 -8.05 -27.96
CA GLY A 57 14.41 -6.94 -28.57
C GLY A 57 14.27 -5.63 -27.82
N TRP A 58 14.64 -5.54 -26.54
CA TRP A 58 14.46 -4.28 -25.81
C TRP A 58 15.62 -4.02 -24.87
N THR A 59 16.69 -3.42 -25.38
CA THR A 59 17.83 -2.94 -24.58
C THR A 59 17.61 -1.53 -24.04
N GLU A 60 16.58 -0.82 -24.51
CA GLU A 60 16.34 0.55 -24.05
C GLU A 60 15.83 0.59 -22.60
N PRO A 61 16.40 1.47 -21.76
CA PRO A 61 15.87 1.74 -20.43
C PRO A 61 14.40 2.15 -20.53
N LEU A 62 13.54 1.55 -19.70
CA LEU A 62 12.14 2.00 -19.58
C LEU A 62 12.15 3.49 -19.25
N ALA A 63 11.42 4.32 -19.99
CA ALA A 63 11.33 5.74 -19.65
C ALA A 63 10.65 5.92 -18.29
N SER A 64 11.08 6.95 -17.54
CA SER A 64 10.40 7.38 -16.32
C SER A 64 8.99 7.90 -16.63
N ALA A 65 8.11 7.87 -15.64
CA ALA A 65 6.77 8.43 -15.74
C ALA A 65 6.59 9.53 -14.70
N ASN A 66 6.11 10.68 -15.15
CA ASN A 66 5.92 11.83 -14.27
C ASN A 66 4.66 11.65 -13.39
N PRO A 67 4.66 12.21 -12.17
CA PRO A 67 3.43 12.36 -11.39
C PRO A 67 2.37 13.18 -12.17
N PRO A 68 1.08 13.05 -11.81
CA PRO A 68 0.01 13.83 -12.44
C PRO A 68 0.15 15.35 -12.21
N ASP A 69 -0.39 16.16 -13.11
CA ASP A 69 -0.35 17.63 -12.98
C ASP A 69 -0.91 18.14 -11.64
N GLY A 70 -0.19 19.10 -11.05
CA GLY A 70 -0.54 19.70 -9.75
C GLY A 70 -0.40 18.75 -8.56
N PHE A 71 0.21 17.57 -8.75
CA PHE A 71 0.54 16.65 -7.67
C PHE A 71 1.52 17.31 -6.69
N LYS A 72 1.20 17.22 -5.40
CA LYS A 72 2.01 17.74 -4.30
C LYS A 72 2.84 16.63 -3.66
N GLU A 73 2.17 15.64 -3.09
CA GLU A 73 2.80 14.55 -2.36
C GLU A 73 1.89 13.34 -2.18
N LEU A 74 2.48 12.21 -1.77
CA LEU A 74 1.75 11.07 -1.23
C LEU A 74 1.75 11.13 0.30
N ARG A 75 0.58 10.91 0.91
CA ARG A 75 0.42 10.76 2.36
C ARG A 75 -0.06 9.36 2.69
N GLY A 76 0.61 8.72 3.65
CA GLY A 76 0.02 7.58 4.34
C GLY A 76 -1.00 8.08 5.35
N ILE A 77 -2.16 7.43 5.42
CA ILE A 77 -3.24 7.79 6.34
C ILE A 77 -3.73 6.56 7.09
N ILE A 78 -4.18 6.77 8.32
CA ILE A 78 -4.89 5.81 9.14
C ILE A 78 -6.36 6.20 9.16
N THR A 79 -7.23 5.26 8.79
CA THR A 79 -8.68 5.44 8.83
C THR A 79 -9.34 4.28 9.55
N MET A 80 -10.47 4.55 10.20
CA MET A 80 -11.40 3.47 10.57
C MET A 80 -12.26 3.12 9.36
N ALA A 81 -12.35 1.84 9.06
CA ALA A 81 -13.24 1.32 8.04
C ALA A 81 -13.96 0.09 8.58
N ILE A 82 -15.20 -0.11 8.14
CA ILE A 82 -15.90 -1.38 8.36
C ILE A 82 -15.20 -2.43 7.49
N GLN A 83 -14.71 -3.48 8.14
CA GLN A 83 -14.10 -4.64 7.50
C GLN A 83 -15.20 -5.63 7.05
N PRO A 84 -14.89 -6.57 6.14
CA PRO A 84 -15.74 -7.73 5.92
C PRO A 84 -16.07 -8.41 7.26
N GLY A 85 -17.33 -8.76 7.50
CA GLY A 85 -17.83 -9.20 8.82
C GLY A 85 -18.40 -8.09 9.72
N GLY A 86 -18.43 -6.83 9.28
CA GLY A 86 -19.12 -5.74 9.99
C GLY A 86 -18.32 -5.11 11.15
N LEU A 87 -17.12 -5.62 11.45
CA LEU A 87 -16.25 -5.10 12.49
C LEU A 87 -15.54 -3.82 12.04
N PHE A 88 -15.47 -2.81 12.90
CA PHE A 88 -14.63 -1.65 12.65
C PHE A 88 -13.16 -2.00 12.85
N GLY A 89 -12.36 -1.81 11.80
CA GLY A 89 -10.91 -2.01 11.85
C GLY A 89 -10.15 -0.75 11.46
N ILE A 90 -8.91 -0.69 11.94
CA ILE A 90 -7.95 0.32 11.50
C ILE A 90 -7.35 -0.13 10.18
N THR A 91 -7.41 0.73 9.17
CA THR A 91 -6.77 0.50 7.87
C THR A 91 -5.76 1.60 7.60
N SER A 92 -4.64 1.21 6.97
CA SER A 92 -3.71 2.18 6.38
C SER A 92 -3.84 2.17 4.87
N ASP A 93 -3.94 3.36 4.28
CA ASP A 93 -3.93 3.58 2.84
C ASP A 93 -2.98 4.72 2.52
N VAL A 94 -2.62 4.86 1.24
CA VAL A 94 -1.90 6.03 0.73
C VAL A 94 -2.82 6.81 -0.20
N ILE A 95 -2.82 8.13 -0.06
CA ILE A 95 -3.56 9.07 -0.89
C ILE A 95 -2.62 10.06 -1.58
N ALA A 96 -3.05 10.63 -2.69
CA ALA A 96 -2.37 11.72 -3.38
C ALA A 96 -3.00 13.05 -3.01
N LEU A 97 -2.19 14.00 -2.60
CA LEU A 97 -2.57 15.39 -2.36
C LEU A 97 -2.16 16.25 -3.56
N PHE A 98 -2.96 17.27 -3.85
CA PHE A 98 -2.73 18.24 -4.93
C PHE A 98 -2.65 19.66 -4.37
N GLU A 99 -1.91 20.53 -5.06
CA GLU A 99 -1.72 21.94 -4.66
C GLU A 99 -3.03 22.74 -4.61
N ASP A 100 -4.04 22.36 -5.41
CA ASP A 100 -5.37 22.99 -5.41
C ASP A 100 -6.27 22.60 -4.21
N GLY A 101 -5.71 21.86 -3.25
CA GLY A 101 -6.43 21.37 -2.07
C GLY A 101 -7.36 20.17 -2.36
N SER A 102 -7.27 19.55 -3.54
CA SER A 102 -7.94 18.27 -3.82
C SER A 102 -7.08 17.07 -3.43
N TYR A 103 -7.72 15.94 -3.09
CA TYR A 103 -7.02 14.67 -2.89
C TYR A 103 -7.72 13.52 -3.60
N SER A 104 -6.99 12.44 -3.86
CA SER A 104 -7.53 11.20 -4.42
C SER A 104 -6.97 9.94 -3.77
N SER A 105 -7.84 8.94 -3.64
CA SER A 105 -7.48 7.56 -3.28
C SER A 105 -7.43 6.61 -4.50
N ASP A 106 -7.65 7.11 -5.72
CA ASP A 106 -7.59 6.32 -6.97
C ASP A 106 -6.23 6.43 -7.66
N LEU A 107 -5.18 5.98 -6.99
CA LEU A 107 -3.80 6.14 -7.48
C LEU A 107 -3.54 5.41 -8.80
N LYS A 108 -4.23 4.30 -9.08
CA LYS A 108 -4.06 3.53 -10.32
C LYS A 108 -4.41 4.36 -11.55
N THR A 109 -5.66 4.85 -11.62
CA THR A 109 -6.11 5.60 -12.79
C THR A 109 -5.41 6.95 -12.85
N LEU A 110 -5.19 7.57 -11.69
CA LEU A 110 -4.60 8.88 -11.57
C LEU A 110 -3.19 8.92 -12.17
N PHE A 111 -2.30 8.01 -11.78
CA PHE A 111 -0.92 8.01 -12.29
C PHE A 111 -0.81 7.44 -13.71
N ALA A 112 -1.73 6.57 -14.13
CA ALA A 112 -1.71 6.00 -15.48
C ALA A 112 -2.35 6.91 -16.55
N LYS A 113 -3.35 7.72 -16.18
CA LYS A 113 -4.20 8.45 -17.14
C LYS A 113 -4.47 9.91 -16.75
N GLY A 114 -3.90 10.37 -15.65
CA GLY A 114 -4.04 11.75 -15.17
C GLY A 114 -5.29 12.00 -14.32
N LYS A 115 -5.36 13.23 -13.80
CA LYS A 115 -6.37 13.73 -12.87
C LYS A 115 -7.79 13.70 -13.46
N SER A 116 -7.96 14.23 -14.67
CA SER A 116 -9.27 14.28 -15.35
C SER A 116 -9.89 12.88 -15.53
N ALA A 117 -9.12 11.92 -16.04
CA ALA A 117 -9.59 10.55 -16.23
C ALA A 117 -9.97 9.86 -14.91
N SER A 118 -9.20 10.08 -13.84
CA SER A 118 -9.53 9.53 -12.52
C SER A 118 -10.79 10.16 -11.92
N MET A 119 -10.96 11.48 -12.01
CA MET A 119 -12.16 12.18 -11.54
C MET A 119 -13.42 11.70 -12.27
N SER A 120 -13.34 11.52 -13.58
CA SER A 120 -14.45 11.03 -14.40
C SER A 120 -14.83 9.58 -14.06
N LYS A 121 -13.85 8.67 -13.97
CA LYS A 121 -14.10 7.24 -13.76
C LYS A 121 -14.48 6.89 -12.32
N LYS A 122 -13.93 7.59 -11.34
CA LYS A 122 -14.14 7.30 -9.91
C LYS A 122 -14.32 8.58 -9.09
N PRO A 123 -15.36 9.39 -9.34
CA PRO A 123 -15.56 10.66 -8.66
C PRO A 123 -15.70 10.54 -7.14
N GLY A 124 -16.16 9.39 -6.64
CA GLY A 124 -16.26 9.12 -5.19
C GLY A 124 -14.92 8.88 -4.49
N ARG A 125 -13.82 8.72 -5.24
CA ARG A 125 -12.46 8.57 -4.69
C ARG A 125 -11.74 9.90 -4.48
N TRP A 126 -12.38 11.00 -4.86
CA TRP A 126 -11.87 12.37 -4.76
C TRP A 126 -12.52 13.14 -3.61
N GLY A 127 -11.78 14.10 -3.06
CA GLY A 127 -12.25 15.01 -2.02
C GLY A 127 -11.36 16.24 -1.89
N ARG A 128 -11.50 16.94 -0.76
CA ARG A 128 -10.70 18.11 -0.40
C ARG A 128 -9.85 17.81 0.83
N TRP A 129 -8.66 18.39 0.92
CA TRP A 129 -7.82 18.30 2.10
C TRP A 129 -7.39 19.68 2.56
N LYS A 130 -7.00 19.77 3.83
CA LYS A 130 -6.27 20.91 4.40
C LYS A 130 -5.42 20.44 5.57
N ILE A 131 -4.44 21.25 5.94
CA ILE A 131 -3.72 21.12 7.20
C ILE A 131 -4.31 22.13 8.18
N SER A 132 -4.53 21.71 9.42
CA SER A 132 -4.99 22.57 10.51
C SER A 132 -4.14 22.27 11.73
N GLY A 133 -3.24 23.18 12.11
CA GLY A 133 -2.14 22.83 13.03
C GLY A 133 -1.26 21.76 12.39
N ASP A 134 -1.06 20.63 13.07
CA ASP A 134 -0.28 19.49 12.58
C ASP A 134 -1.16 18.36 12.00
N GLU A 135 -2.47 18.58 11.90
CA GLU A 135 -3.43 17.55 11.51
C GLU A 135 -3.80 17.63 10.03
N LEU A 136 -3.80 16.47 9.37
CA LEU A 136 -4.37 16.30 8.05
C LEU A 136 -5.88 16.07 8.15
N LEU A 137 -6.64 17.01 7.60
CA LEU A 137 -8.09 16.96 7.57
C LEU A 137 -8.58 16.63 6.16
N LEU A 138 -9.47 15.65 6.05
CA LEU A 138 -10.04 15.19 4.77
C LEU A 138 -11.55 15.45 4.72
N LYS A 139 -12.02 16.02 3.62
CA LYS A 139 -13.44 16.16 3.30
C LYS A 139 -13.76 15.36 2.05
N LYS A 140 -14.47 14.24 2.23
CA LYS A 140 -15.00 13.42 1.13
C LYS A 140 -16.06 14.20 0.35
N LYS A 141 -16.25 13.90 -0.94
CA LYS A 141 -17.23 14.58 -1.81
C LYS A 141 -18.65 14.69 -1.23
N LYS A 142 -19.13 13.66 -0.52
CA LYS A 142 -20.47 13.64 0.11
C LYS A 142 -20.50 14.13 1.57
N SER A 143 -19.35 14.45 2.16
CA SER A 143 -19.27 14.95 3.53
C SER A 143 -19.47 16.47 3.53
N LYS A 144 -20.23 16.99 4.50
CA LYS A 144 -20.31 18.44 4.73
C LYS A 144 -19.03 18.96 5.38
N ASP A 145 -18.48 18.17 6.29
CA ASP A 145 -17.38 18.58 7.15
C ASP A 145 -16.08 17.86 6.80
N PHE A 146 -14.99 18.51 7.22
CA PHE A 146 -13.68 17.90 7.27
C PHE A 146 -13.62 16.96 8.48
N SER A 147 -13.08 15.76 8.27
CA SER A 147 -12.80 14.80 9.34
C SER A 147 -11.30 14.62 9.47
N GLU A 148 -10.82 14.53 10.71
CA GLU A 148 -9.45 14.15 11.02
C GLU A 148 -9.15 12.72 10.56
N THR A 149 -7.95 12.50 10.05
CA THR A 149 -7.40 11.14 9.95
C THR A 149 -7.01 10.64 11.33
N ARG A 150 -7.06 9.33 11.61
CA ARG A 150 -6.58 8.76 12.89
C ARG A 150 -5.04 8.84 13.06
N GLY A 151 -4.36 9.41 12.07
CA GLY A 151 -2.92 9.46 11.95
C GLY A 151 -2.55 9.63 10.48
N ASN A 152 -1.45 10.33 10.22
CA ASN A 152 -0.90 10.49 8.88
C ASN A 152 0.63 10.55 8.93
N TRP A 153 1.27 10.24 7.82
CA TRP A 153 2.70 10.46 7.65
C TRP A 153 3.01 10.83 6.20
N VAL A 154 4.08 11.59 6.00
CA VAL A 154 4.62 11.89 4.67
C VAL A 154 5.23 10.61 4.12
N ALA A 155 4.75 10.17 2.95
CA ALA A 155 5.39 9.07 2.26
C ALA A 155 6.63 9.59 1.53
N ARG A 156 7.68 8.77 1.42
CA ARG A 156 8.94 9.21 0.81
C ARG A 156 9.04 8.76 -0.65
N PRO A 157 9.47 9.63 -1.56
CA PRO A 157 9.70 9.22 -2.95
C PRO A 157 10.93 8.31 -3.03
N ALA A 158 11.04 7.58 -4.14
CA ALA A 158 12.30 6.95 -4.52
C ALA A 158 13.27 7.99 -5.09
N SER A 159 14.56 7.72 -4.98
CA SER A 159 15.55 8.38 -5.84
C SER A 159 15.34 7.98 -7.29
N SER A 160 15.77 8.83 -8.22
CA SER A 160 15.83 8.46 -9.64
C SER A 160 16.63 7.18 -9.82
N ASP A 161 16.16 6.33 -10.72
CA ASP A 161 16.79 5.05 -11.12
C ASP A 161 16.99 4.02 -9.99
N LEU A 162 16.25 4.14 -8.89
CA LEU A 162 16.30 3.19 -7.80
C LEU A 162 16.05 1.75 -8.28
N LYS A 163 16.98 0.86 -7.91
CA LYS A 163 16.84 -0.59 -8.08
C LYS A 163 16.58 -1.24 -6.73
N LEU A 164 15.39 -1.78 -6.57
CA LEU A 164 15.03 -2.58 -5.41
C LEU A 164 15.66 -3.98 -5.52
N ASN A 165 15.98 -4.56 -4.37
CA ASN A 165 16.46 -5.93 -4.25
C ASN A 165 15.73 -6.59 -3.08
N GLY A 166 14.91 -7.60 -3.35
CA GLY A 166 14.13 -8.31 -2.33
C GLY A 166 12.65 -8.43 -2.65
N CYS A 167 11.91 -9.06 -1.73
CA CYS A 167 10.48 -9.33 -1.89
C CYS A 167 9.66 -8.55 -0.86
N TYR A 168 8.53 -7.99 -1.31
CA TYR A 168 7.58 -7.26 -0.49
C TYR A 168 6.22 -7.94 -0.58
N GLY A 169 5.70 -8.39 0.55
CA GLY A 169 4.44 -9.12 0.67
C GLY A 169 3.32 -8.26 1.25
N LYS A 170 2.10 -8.58 0.84
CA LYS A 170 0.87 -8.08 1.46
C LYS A 170 -0.06 -9.26 1.68
N LEU A 171 -0.58 -9.36 2.90
CA LEU A 171 -1.65 -10.27 3.25
C LEU A 171 -2.92 -9.45 3.52
N THR A 172 -4.07 -9.94 3.06
CA THR A 172 -5.38 -9.39 3.42
C THR A 172 -6.27 -10.55 3.76
N THR A 173 -6.72 -10.63 5.00
CA THR A 173 -7.63 -11.66 5.49
C THR A 173 -8.98 -11.04 5.84
N ALA A 174 -10.02 -11.85 5.73
CA ALA A 174 -11.34 -11.61 6.27
C ALA A 174 -11.78 -12.91 6.94
N SER A 175 -12.22 -12.80 8.18
CA SER A 175 -12.74 -13.92 8.95
C SER A 175 -14.15 -13.57 9.36
N GLU A 176 -15.08 -14.48 9.16
CA GLU A 176 -16.45 -14.34 9.63
C GLU A 176 -16.80 -15.61 10.40
N SER A 177 -17.63 -15.46 11.45
CA SER A 177 -18.19 -16.57 12.21
C SER A 177 -19.72 -16.47 12.22
N PRO A 178 -20.40 -16.55 11.06
CA PRO A 178 -21.84 -16.69 11.06
C PRO A 178 -22.16 -18.16 11.36
N PHE A 179 -22.80 -18.43 12.49
CA PHE A 179 -23.43 -19.72 12.82
C PHE A 179 -22.50 -20.89 13.21
N GLY A 180 -21.48 -20.66 14.05
CA GLY A 180 -20.78 -21.74 14.76
C GLY A 180 -19.65 -22.44 13.99
N GLY A 181 -19.27 -21.93 12.81
CA GLY A 181 -18.06 -22.31 12.09
C GLY A 181 -17.20 -21.08 11.79
N ASN A 182 -15.88 -21.20 11.93
CA ASN A 182 -14.93 -20.16 11.57
C ASN A 182 -14.44 -20.39 10.13
N TYR A 183 -14.72 -19.47 9.21
CA TYR A 183 -14.03 -19.44 7.93
C TYR A 183 -13.16 -18.19 7.81
N THR A 184 -11.95 -18.39 7.29
CA THR A 184 -11.00 -17.33 6.97
C THR A 184 -10.70 -17.40 5.48
N VAL A 185 -11.06 -16.34 4.77
CA VAL A 185 -10.66 -16.13 3.38
C VAL A 185 -9.58 -15.07 3.34
N GLY A 186 -8.60 -15.25 2.48
CA GLY A 186 -7.51 -14.30 2.36
C GLY A 186 -6.92 -14.21 0.97
N ARG A 187 -6.17 -13.13 0.77
CA ARG A 187 -5.42 -12.83 -0.45
C ARG A 187 -4.02 -12.41 -0.05
N ALA A 188 -3.04 -13.16 -0.53
CA ALA A 188 -1.64 -12.79 -0.48
C ALA A 188 -1.20 -12.23 -1.83
N SER A 189 -0.33 -11.24 -1.82
CA SER A 189 0.34 -10.74 -3.03
C SER A 189 1.77 -10.37 -2.70
N SER A 190 2.72 -10.71 -3.56
CA SER A 190 4.11 -10.31 -3.38
C SER A 190 4.72 -9.74 -4.64
N TRP A 191 5.58 -8.75 -4.47
CA TRP A 191 6.45 -8.18 -5.49
C TRP A 191 7.89 -8.48 -5.14
N CYS A 192 8.59 -9.23 -6.00
CA CYS A 192 10.01 -9.50 -5.84
C CYS A 192 10.78 -8.73 -6.91
N PHE A 193 11.78 -7.97 -6.47
CA PHE A 193 12.60 -7.11 -7.32
C PHE A 193 14.04 -7.62 -7.34
N LYS A 194 14.67 -7.48 -8.50
CA LYS A 194 16.09 -7.77 -8.71
C LYS A 194 16.85 -6.46 -9.01
N PRO A 195 18.14 -6.38 -8.64
CA PRO A 195 18.96 -5.18 -8.86
C PRO A 195 19.14 -4.86 -10.36
N ASN A 196 19.00 -5.85 -11.24
CA ASN A 196 19.02 -5.66 -12.69
C ASN A 196 17.73 -5.04 -13.28
N GLY A 197 16.79 -4.57 -12.45
CA GLY A 197 15.54 -3.95 -12.91
C GLY A 197 14.47 -4.94 -13.35
N ARG A 198 14.61 -6.24 -13.05
CA ARG A 198 13.55 -7.25 -13.25
C ARG A 198 12.66 -7.36 -12.02
N PHE A 199 11.38 -7.63 -12.21
CA PHE A 199 10.46 -7.95 -11.13
C PHE A 199 9.67 -9.23 -11.40
N ALA A 200 9.12 -9.81 -10.34
CA ALA A 200 8.09 -10.85 -10.40
C ALA A 200 6.94 -10.47 -9.47
N HIS A 201 5.71 -10.63 -9.95
CA HIS A 201 4.50 -10.33 -9.21
C HIS A 201 3.62 -11.57 -9.09
N SER A 202 3.20 -11.90 -7.87
CA SER A 202 2.31 -13.02 -7.58
C SER A 202 1.08 -12.59 -6.79
N ARG A 203 0.00 -13.35 -6.94
CA ARG A 203 -1.24 -13.25 -6.17
C ARG A 203 -1.79 -14.64 -5.89
N THR A 204 -2.10 -14.88 -4.63
CA THR A 204 -2.67 -16.15 -4.15
C THR A 204 -3.92 -15.84 -3.32
N GLY A 205 -5.03 -16.50 -3.61
CA GLY A 205 -6.21 -16.52 -2.77
C GLY A 205 -6.28 -17.84 -1.99
N PHE A 206 -6.70 -17.78 -0.73
CA PHE A 206 -6.90 -18.97 0.10
C PHE A 206 -8.20 -18.85 0.90
N ALA A 207 -8.78 -19.99 1.23
CA ALA A 207 -9.94 -20.12 2.10
C ALA A 207 -9.71 -21.31 3.04
N VAL A 208 -9.90 -21.10 4.33
CA VAL A 208 -9.80 -22.12 5.37
C VAL A 208 -11.10 -22.10 6.15
N ALA A 209 -11.75 -23.25 6.35
CA ALA A 209 -12.93 -23.39 7.20
C ALA A 209 -12.60 -24.34 8.36
N SER A 210 -13.11 -24.07 9.56
CA SER A 210 -13.06 -25.01 10.69
C SER A 210 -14.24 -25.99 10.58
N GLY A 211 -13.96 -27.27 10.34
CA GLY A 211 -14.94 -28.35 10.17
C GLY A 211 -14.44 -29.43 9.19
N GLU A 212 -15.29 -30.40 8.81
CA GLU A 212 -14.98 -31.43 7.78
C GLU A 212 -14.80 -30.86 6.35
N VAL A 213 -14.86 -29.54 6.18
CA VAL A 213 -14.78 -28.88 4.87
C VAL A 213 -13.32 -28.54 4.56
N SER A 214 -12.76 -29.17 3.51
CA SER A 214 -11.41 -28.90 3.03
C SER A 214 -11.24 -27.47 2.52
N GLY A 215 -10.15 -26.80 2.90
CA GLY A 215 -9.80 -25.46 2.43
C GLY A 215 -9.32 -25.43 0.98
N GLY A 216 -9.63 -24.36 0.25
CA GLY A 216 -9.23 -24.16 -1.15
C GLY A 216 -8.13 -23.11 -1.31
N THR A 217 -7.14 -23.37 -2.16
CA THR A 217 -6.10 -22.39 -2.54
C THR A 217 -6.09 -22.20 -4.06
N SER A 218 -6.06 -20.96 -4.51
CA SER A 218 -5.85 -20.62 -5.92
C SER A 218 -4.66 -19.68 -6.06
N THR A 219 -3.73 -19.99 -6.96
CA THR A 219 -2.58 -19.15 -7.26
C THR A 219 -2.64 -18.72 -8.71
N ARG A 220 -2.57 -17.41 -8.95
CA ARG A 220 -2.35 -16.90 -10.31
C ARG A 220 -0.85 -16.96 -10.59
N SER A 221 -0.48 -17.50 -11.75
CA SER A 221 0.91 -17.67 -12.16
C SER A 221 1.72 -16.39 -11.98
N LYS A 222 2.99 -16.54 -11.57
CA LYS A 222 3.92 -15.42 -11.40
C LYS A 222 4.06 -14.70 -12.74
N ARG A 223 3.78 -13.39 -12.75
CA ARG A 223 4.01 -12.54 -13.93
C ARG A 223 5.29 -11.75 -13.71
N GLY A 224 6.25 -11.92 -14.61
CA GLY A 224 7.53 -11.21 -14.60
C GLY A 224 7.52 -10.01 -15.53
N GLY A 225 8.56 -9.18 -15.38
CA GLY A 225 8.78 -8.05 -16.27
C GLY A 225 9.99 -7.22 -15.88
N ARG A 226 10.08 -6.03 -16.48
CA ARG A 226 11.03 -4.99 -16.11
C ARG A 226 10.31 -3.83 -15.44
N TYR A 227 11.02 -3.12 -14.57
CA TYR A 227 10.47 -1.96 -13.90
C TYR A 227 11.43 -0.77 -13.91
N ARG A 228 10.84 0.41 -13.78
CA ARG A 228 11.53 1.64 -13.39
C ARG A 228 10.73 2.32 -12.30
N ILE A 229 11.43 2.78 -11.28
CA ILE A 229 10.88 3.59 -10.20
C ILE A 229 11.63 4.92 -10.22
N ASP A 230 10.87 6.00 -10.15
CA ASP A 230 11.41 7.35 -10.15
C ASP A 230 10.44 8.26 -9.39
N GLY A 231 10.94 8.94 -8.36
CA GLY A 231 10.13 9.77 -7.48
C GLY A 231 8.95 8.99 -6.88
N TYR A 232 7.73 9.49 -7.13
CA TYR A 232 6.47 8.88 -6.68
C TYR A 232 5.84 7.94 -7.70
N THR A 233 6.54 7.57 -8.76
CA THR A 233 5.98 6.78 -9.86
C THR A 233 6.75 5.48 -10.04
N ALA A 234 6.01 4.41 -10.33
CA ALA A 234 6.55 3.15 -10.80
C ALA A 234 5.91 2.79 -12.14
N ARG A 235 6.76 2.39 -13.08
CA ARG A 235 6.39 1.81 -14.37
C ARG A 235 6.83 0.36 -14.39
N PHE A 236 5.90 -0.53 -14.71
CA PHE A 236 6.12 -1.96 -14.86
C PHE A 236 5.74 -2.36 -16.28
N LEU A 237 6.70 -2.93 -17.01
CA LEU A 237 6.47 -3.55 -18.31
C LEU A 237 6.57 -5.07 -18.11
N TYR A 238 5.45 -5.76 -18.20
CA TYR A 238 5.37 -7.21 -18.10
C TYR A 238 5.95 -7.86 -19.36
N ASP A 239 6.42 -9.10 -19.23
CA ASP A 239 7.00 -9.87 -20.34
C ASP A 239 5.98 -10.16 -21.47
N ASP A 240 4.68 -10.06 -21.18
CA ASP A 240 3.59 -10.16 -22.17
C ASP A 240 3.25 -8.82 -22.86
N GLY A 241 4.08 -7.79 -22.65
CA GLY A 241 3.89 -6.45 -23.20
C GLY A 241 2.87 -5.60 -22.44
N THR A 242 2.19 -6.14 -21.42
CA THR A 242 1.28 -5.33 -20.59
C THR A 242 2.07 -4.27 -19.83
N GLU A 243 1.57 -3.03 -19.81
CA GLU A 243 2.17 -1.95 -19.03
C GLU A 243 1.30 -1.52 -17.84
N LEU A 244 1.93 -1.23 -16.71
CA LEU A 244 1.33 -0.61 -15.54
C LEU A 244 2.16 0.59 -15.08
N VAL A 245 1.59 1.79 -15.18
CA VAL A 245 2.11 3.00 -14.52
C VAL A 245 1.27 3.26 -13.26
N THR A 246 1.91 3.47 -12.12
CA THR A 246 1.20 3.69 -10.85
C THR A 246 2.04 4.44 -9.82
N ALA A 247 1.42 4.84 -8.72
CA ALA A 247 2.10 5.47 -7.60
C ALA A 247 3.02 4.49 -6.86
N PHE A 248 4.18 4.98 -6.43
CA PHE A 248 5.15 4.31 -5.58
C PHE A 248 5.61 5.24 -4.46
N CYS A 249 5.85 4.69 -3.26
CA CYS A 249 6.57 5.38 -2.20
C CYS A 249 7.10 4.42 -1.14
N PHE A 250 8.06 4.90 -0.35
CA PHE A 250 8.44 4.30 0.92
C PHE A 250 7.57 4.81 2.06
N LEU A 251 7.21 3.90 2.96
CA LEU A 251 6.38 4.20 4.13
C LEU A 251 7.18 4.27 5.44
N ASN A 252 8.48 3.95 5.39
CA ASN A 252 9.42 4.08 6.51
C ASN A 252 10.83 4.38 6.00
N GLU A 253 11.70 4.84 6.90
CA GLU A 253 13.08 5.21 6.55
C GLU A 253 13.92 4.01 6.12
N LYS A 254 13.70 2.87 6.79
CA LYS A 254 14.40 1.60 6.52
C LYS A 254 14.02 0.96 5.17
N ARG A 255 13.03 1.53 4.45
CA ARG A 255 12.56 1.04 3.14
C ARG A 255 12.02 -0.40 3.14
N SER A 256 11.75 -0.97 4.31
CA SER A 256 11.11 -2.27 4.44
C SER A 256 9.61 -2.23 4.22
N HIS A 257 9.00 -1.05 4.23
CA HIS A 257 7.61 -0.87 3.82
C HIS A 257 7.53 0.01 2.56
N ILE A 258 6.90 -0.53 1.52
CA ILE A 258 6.59 0.21 0.30
C ILE A 258 5.09 0.30 0.09
N ALA A 259 4.64 1.31 -0.65
CA ALA A 259 3.32 1.28 -1.26
C ALA A 259 3.42 1.25 -2.77
N ILE A 260 2.65 0.36 -3.39
CA ILE A 260 2.44 0.31 -4.84
C ILE A 260 0.94 0.46 -5.07
N ASN A 261 0.53 1.42 -5.91
CA ASN A 261 -0.88 1.72 -6.14
C ASN A 261 -1.67 1.95 -4.83
N GLY A 262 -1.02 2.64 -3.88
CA GLY A 262 -1.59 2.99 -2.58
C GLY A 262 -1.81 1.83 -1.62
N LYS A 263 -1.32 0.64 -1.95
CA LYS A 263 -1.37 -0.55 -1.08
C LYS A 263 -0.01 -0.81 -0.49
N ARG A 264 0.03 -0.93 0.84
CA ARG A 264 1.22 -1.28 1.61
C ARG A 264 1.65 -2.72 1.35
N TYR A 265 2.94 -2.91 1.16
CA TYR A 265 3.66 -4.18 1.13
C TYR A 265 4.85 -4.11 2.08
N MET A 266 5.12 -5.22 2.77
CA MET A 266 6.17 -5.34 3.79
C MET A 266 7.23 -6.31 3.31
N GLY A 267 8.48 -5.89 3.32
CA GLY A 267 9.64 -6.75 3.11
C GLY A 267 10.12 -7.36 4.42
N SER A 268 10.92 -8.40 4.31
CA SER A 268 11.76 -8.86 5.41
C SER A 268 12.94 -7.90 5.57
N ASP A 269 13.14 -7.37 6.78
CA ASP A 269 14.36 -6.66 7.18
C ASP A 269 15.59 -7.59 7.07
#